data_AF-A0AAT9LZX4-F1
#
_entry.id   AF-A0AAT9LZX4-F1
#
_cell.length_a   1.000
_cell.length_b   1.000
_cell.length_c   1.000
_cell.angle_alpha   90.00
_cell.angle_beta   90.00
_cell.angle_gamma   90.00
#
_symmetry.space_group_name_H-M   'P 1'
#
loop_
_entity.id
_entity.type
_entity.pdbx_description
1 polymer ?
#
loop_
_entity_poly.entity_id
_entity_poly.type
_entity_poly.pdbx_seq_one_letter_code
_entity_poly.pdbx_strand_id
1 'polypeptide(L)'
;MLNVAVPADRPLEQMAARAQAYQQLYEWPVCVSPDRGELVLSVRAGVDAIAVRGELGIQTQRLLCARLLAGPVLLLPKDDPEQLPDWVFLTGPAQNLSRQTVADIGRADVRLWPHDEFVPLPPSRLPGGEVRWSTSPVLGRPLPPWISVIGAMRWCAANGGAP
;
A
#
# COMPACT_ATOMS: atom_id res chain seq x y z
N MET A 1 0.85 33.68 2.48
CA MET A 1 1.92 32.67 2.57
C MET A 1 2.18 32.15 1.18
N LEU A 2 3.36 32.40 0.61
CA LEU A 2 3.74 31.89 -0.72
C LEU A 2 3.99 30.38 -0.61
N ASN A 3 3.16 29.60 -1.30
CA ASN A 3 3.33 28.16 -1.43
C ASN A 3 4.48 27.93 -2.42
N VAL A 4 5.69 27.69 -1.92
CA VAL A 4 6.79 27.23 -2.75
C VAL A 4 6.50 25.78 -3.08
N ALA A 5 5.93 25.55 -4.27
CA ALA A 5 5.90 24.21 -4.86
C ALA A 5 7.36 23.72 -4.91
N VAL A 6 7.70 22.76 -4.07
CA VAL A 6 8.94 22.02 -4.19
C VAL A 6 8.95 21.48 -5.63
N PRO A 7 9.96 21.80 -6.46
CA PRO A 7 9.99 21.30 -7.82
C PRO A 7 9.89 19.79 -7.76
N ALA A 8 8.95 19.20 -8.51
CA ALA A 8 8.95 17.77 -8.69
C ALA A 8 10.33 17.41 -9.26
N ASP A 9 11.14 16.70 -8.48
CA ASP A 9 12.53 16.30 -8.80
C ASP A 9 12.60 15.43 -10.08
N ARG A 10 11.44 15.11 -10.68
CA ARG A 10 11.25 14.28 -11.86
C ARG A 10 10.25 14.92 -12.82
N PRO A 11 10.53 14.93 -14.14
CA PRO A 11 9.62 15.50 -15.12
C PRO A 11 8.26 14.80 -15.13
N LEU A 12 7.17 15.57 -15.26
CA LEU A 12 5.79 15.04 -15.35
C LEU A 12 5.63 13.99 -16.44
N GLU A 13 6.29 14.17 -17.58
CA GLU A 13 6.30 13.21 -18.69
C GLU A 13 6.86 11.84 -18.27
N GLN A 14 7.89 11.82 -17.43
CA GLN A 14 8.46 10.59 -16.91
C GLN A 14 7.48 9.89 -15.95
N MET A 15 6.74 10.66 -15.13
CA MET A 15 5.71 10.10 -14.26
C MET A 15 4.52 9.56 -15.06
N ALA A 16 4.11 10.27 -16.11
CA ALA A 16 3.05 9.81 -17.01
C ALA A 16 3.45 8.51 -17.74
N ALA A 17 4.67 8.42 -18.25
CA ALA A 17 5.19 7.20 -18.86
C ALA A 17 5.20 6.02 -17.87
N ARG A 18 5.54 6.26 -16.59
CA ARG A 18 5.46 5.24 -15.54
C ARG A 18 4.02 4.82 -15.23
N ALA A 19 3.09 5.77 -15.16
CA ALA A 19 1.68 5.46 -14.97
C ALA A 19 1.16 4.55 -16.07
N GLN A 20 1.47 4.89 -17.33
CA GLN A 20 1.13 4.07 -18.49
C GLN A 20 1.73 2.67 -18.41
N ALA A 21 2.99 2.54 -17.98
CA ALA A 21 3.63 1.23 -17.81
C ALA A 21 2.91 0.37 -16.76
N TYR A 22 2.50 0.94 -15.61
CA TYR A 22 1.73 0.19 -14.61
C TYR A 22 0.36 -0.26 -15.16
N GLN A 23 -0.33 0.62 -15.88
CA GLN A 23 -1.61 0.28 -16.51
C GLN A 23 -1.46 -0.85 -17.54
N GLN A 24 -0.42 -0.83 -18.36
CA GLN A 24 -0.20 -1.85 -19.39
C GLN A 24 0.25 -3.20 -18.81
N LEU A 25 1.09 -3.18 -17.78
CA LEU A 25 1.67 -4.40 -17.22
C LEU A 25 0.75 -5.10 -16.22
N TYR A 26 -0.02 -4.32 -15.44
CA TYR A 26 -0.79 -4.86 -14.31
C TYR A 26 -2.28 -4.56 -14.40
N GLU A 27 -2.72 -3.78 -15.40
CA GLU A 27 -4.12 -3.35 -15.54
C GLU A 27 -4.62 -2.55 -14.33
N TRP A 28 -3.70 -1.94 -13.58
CA TRP A 28 -4.01 -1.17 -12.38
C TRP A 28 -4.40 0.28 -12.72
N PRO A 29 -5.36 0.87 -11.98
CA PRO A 29 -5.80 2.25 -12.19
C PRO A 29 -4.80 3.27 -11.63
N VAL A 30 -3.64 3.37 -12.26
CA VAL A 30 -2.55 4.28 -11.87
C VAL A 30 -2.62 5.59 -12.66
N CYS A 31 -2.37 6.73 -12.03
CA CYS A 31 -2.27 8.03 -12.68
C CYS A 31 -1.20 8.91 -12.03
N VAL A 32 -0.98 10.10 -12.59
CA VAL A 32 -0.17 11.15 -11.96
C VAL A 32 -1.13 12.10 -11.25
N SER A 33 -0.91 12.33 -9.97
CA SER A 33 -1.65 13.32 -9.19
C SER A 33 -1.44 14.71 -9.81
N PRO A 34 -2.52 15.44 -10.17
CA PRO A 34 -2.38 16.77 -10.76
C PRO A 34 -1.81 17.78 -9.76
N ASP A 35 -2.07 17.60 -8.47
CA ASP A 35 -1.66 18.54 -7.42
C ASP A 35 -0.19 18.38 -7.02
N ARG A 36 0.32 17.14 -7.06
CA ARG A 36 1.65 16.79 -6.53
C ARG A 36 2.64 16.33 -7.59
N GLY A 37 2.18 16.00 -8.80
CA GLY A 37 3.01 15.36 -9.82
C GLY A 37 3.47 13.96 -9.43
N GLU A 38 2.87 13.36 -8.40
CA GLU A 38 3.24 12.05 -7.85
C GLU A 38 2.51 10.92 -8.56
N LEU A 39 3.15 9.76 -8.67
CA LEU A 39 2.52 8.54 -9.16
C LEU A 39 1.60 7.95 -8.07
N VAL A 40 0.34 7.74 -8.41
CA VAL A 40 -0.68 7.24 -7.47
C VAL A 40 -1.51 6.12 -8.09
N LEU A 41 -1.89 5.15 -7.27
CA LEU A 41 -2.83 4.08 -7.58
C LEU A 41 -4.19 4.45 -6.97
N SER A 42 -5.25 4.45 -7.78
CA SER A 42 -6.62 4.60 -7.27
C SER A 42 -7.10 3.27 -6.66
N VAL A 43 -7.66 3.31 -5.46
CA VAL A 43 -8.25 2.15 -4.77
C VAL A 43 -9.64 1.91 -5.35
N ARG A 44 -9.67 1.24 -6.51
CA ARG A 44 -10.88 0.89 -7.25
C ARG A 44 -10.59 -0.20 -8.28
N ALA A 45 -11.64 -0.61 -8.99
CA ALA A 45 -11.54 -1.39 -10.23
C ALA A 45 -10.62 -2.63 -10.14
N GLY A 46 -10.77 -3.45 -9.09
CA GLY A 46 -10.01 -4.70 -8.95
C GLY A 46 -8.81 -4.62 -8.00
N VAL A 47 -8.47 -3.43 -7.50
CA VAL A 47 -7.38 -3.22 -6.55
C VAL A 47 -7.90 -2.56 -5.28
N ASP A 48 -7.63 -3.21 -4.15
CA ASP A 48 -7.82 -2.64 -2.82
C ASP A 48 -6.49 -2.60 -2.05
N ALA A 49 -6.43 -1.78 -1.01
CA ALA A 49 -5.25 -1.63 -0.18
C ALA A 49 -5.56 -1.75 1.31
N ILE A 50 -4.65 -2.39 2.04
CA ILE A 50 -4.75 -2.58 3.49
C ILE A 50 -3.46 -2.04 4.12
N ALA A 51 -3.61 -1.03 4.97
CA ALA A 51 -2.52 -0.39 5.68
C ALA A 51 -2.42 -0.91 7.11
N VAL A 52 -1.18 -1.09 7.59
CA VAL A 52 -0.88 -1.42 8.97
C VAL A 52 0.44 -0.77 9.38
N ARG A 53 0.60 -0.50 10.67
CA ARG A 53 1.81 0.12 11.21
C ARG A 53 2.91 -0.88 11.51
N GLY A 54 4.14 -0.44 11.28
CA GLY A 54 5.35 -0.97 11.92
C GLY A 54 5.49 -2.50 11.93
N GLU A 55 5.67 -3.05 13.12
CA GLU A 55 6.04 -4.43 13.37
C GLU A 55 4.99 -5.42 12.88
N LEU A 56 3.69 -5.09 13.00
CA LEU A 56 2.62 -5.95 12.53
C LEU A 56 2.68 -6.12 11.00
N GLY A 57 3.10 -5.09 10.27
CA GLY A 57 3.36 -5.17 8.84
C GLY A 57 4.49 -6.15 8.50
N ILE A 58 5.61 -6.06 9.23
CA ILE A 58 6.76 -6.97 9.07
C ILE A 58 6.34 -8.42 9.32
N GLN A 59 5.66 -8.68 10.44
CA GLN A 59 5.22 -10.02 10.82
C GLN A 59 4.22 -10.60 9.80
N THR A 60 3.26 -9.78 9.37
CA THR A 60 2.26 -10.16 8.36
C THR A 60 2.94 -10.52 7.04
N GLN A 61 3.88 -9.71 6.56
CA GLN A 61 4.58 -10.01 5.31
C GLN A 61 5.40 -11.29 5.42
N ARG A 62 6.14 -11.48 6.52
CA ARG A 62 6.89 -12.73 6.77
C ARG A 62 5.98 -13.96 6.71
N LEU A 63 4.82 -13.87 7.36
CA LEU A 63 3.85 -14.94 7.39
C LEU A 63 3.26 -15.25 6.01
N LEU A 64 2.88 -14.22 5.25
CA LEU A 64 2.38 -14.36 3.89
C LEU A 64 3.44 -14.95 2.95
N CYS A 65 4.70 -14.53 3.08
CA CYS A 65 5.84 -15.10 2.34
C CYS A 65 6.00 -16.59 2.65
N ALA A 66 6.01 -16.96 3.94
CA ALA A 66 6.13 -18.35 4.37
C ALA A 66 4.98 -19.24 3.86
N ARG A 67 3.82 -18.65 3.60
CA ARG A 67 2.65 -19.34 3.04
C ARG A 67 2.49 -19.20 1.52
N LEU A 68 3.45 -18.58 0.84
CA LEU A 68 3.41 -18.30 -0.61
C LEU A 68 2.20 -17.42 -1.04
N LEU A 69 1.63 -16.67 -0.10
CA LEU A 69 0.50 -15.77 -0.30
C LEU A 69 0.92 -14.29 -0.37
N ALA A 70 2.21 -13.99 -0.30
CA ALA A 70 2.72 -12.63 -0.39
C ALA A 70 2.40 -12.01 -1.75
N GLY A 71 1.91 -10.77 -1.71
CA GLY A 71 1.67 -9.92 -2.87
C GLY A 71 2.55 -8.66 -2.86
N PRO A 72 2.18 -7.67 -3.68
CA PRO A 72 2.85 -6.38 -3.69
C PRO A 72 2.61 -5.62 -2.38
N VAL A 73 3.68 -5.08 -1.80
CA VAL A 73 3.62 -4.34 -0.54
C VAL A 73 4.48 -3.09 -0.61
N LEU A 74 3.88 -1.96 -0.27
CA LEU A 74 4.51 -0.65 -0.20
C LEU A 74 4.95 -0.33 1.23
N LEU A 75 6.01 0.46 1.33
CA LEU A 75 6.45 1.13 2.54
C LEU A 75 6.22 2.63 2.34
N LEU A 76 5.33 3.21 3.14
CA LEU A 76 5.12 4.65 3.19
C LEU A 76 5.94 5.23 4.34
N PRO A 77 6.86 6.17 4.06
CA PRO A 77 7.69 6.76 5.10
C PRO A 77 6.85 7.59 6.08
N LYS A 78 7.41 7.78 7.27
CA LYS A 78 6.89 8.66 8.32
C LYS A 78 7.71 9.94 8.36
N ASP A 79 7.07 11.03 8.80
CA ASP A 79 7.74 12.32 9.02
C ASP A 79 8.96 12.18 9.93
N ASP A 80 8.81 11.36 10.97
CA ASP A 80 9.86 10.98 11.90
C ASP A 80 10.57 9.72 11.38
N PRO A 81 11.85 9.81 10.98
CA PRO A 81 12.60 8.68 10.44
C PRO A 81 12.90 7.58 11.46
N GLU A 82 12.72 7.84 12.77
CA GLU A 82 12.86 6.82 13.81
C GLU A 82 11.63 5.90 13.88
N GLN A 83 10.48 6.35 13.34
CA GLN A 83 9.27 5.55 13.28
C GLN A 83 9.31 4.59 12.09
N LEU A 84 8.84 3.36 12.32
CA LEU A 84 8.70 2.39 11.23
C LEU A 84 7.69 2.89 10.18
N PRO A 85 7.94 2.61 8.89
CA PRO A 85 7.02 2.98 7.82
C PRO A 85 5.67 2.29 7.99
N ASP A 86 4.62 2.89 7.41
CA ASP A 86 3.37 2.16 7.21
C ASP A 86 3.55 1.13 6.09
N TRP A 87 3.03 -0.06 6.33
CA TRP A 87 3.01 -1.16 5.37
C TRP A 87 1.66 -1.17 4.68
N VAL A 88 1.66 -1.04 3.35
CA VAL A 88 0.43 -1.06 2.55
C VAL A 88 0.45 -2.25 1.62
N PHE A 89 -0.41 -3.22 1.93
CA PHE A 89 -0.59 -4.44 1.16
C PHE A 89 -1.60 -4.17 0.05
N LEU A 90 -1.20 -4.37 -1.20
CA LEU A 90 -2.13 -4.35 -2.32
C LEU A 90 -2.80 -5.73 -2.43
N THR A 91 -4.12 -5.72 -2.61
CA THR A 91 -4.98 -6.90 -2.59
C THR A 91 -6.02 -6.83 -3.70
N GLY A 92 -6.59 -7.98 -4.05
CA GLY A 92 -7.82 -8.00 -4.84
C GLY A 92 -9.02 -7.44 -4.03
N PRO A 93 -10.20 -7.30 -4.66
CA PRO A 93 -11.32 -6.56 -4.07
C PRO A 93 -11.78 -7.05 -2.69
N ALA A 94 -11.87 -6.14 -1.74
CA ALA A 94 -12.38 -6.32 -0.39
C ALA A 94 -13.90 -6.23 -0.36
N GLN A 95 -14.57 -7.35 -0.63
CA GLN A 95 -16.03 -7.45 -0.63
C GLN A 95 -16.57 -8.06 0.66
N ASN A 96 -17.80 -7.69 1.04
CA ASN A 96 -18.58 -8.33 2.12
C ASN A 96 -17.90 -8.35 3.50
N LEU A 97 -17.22 -7.27 3.87
CA LEU A 97 -16.65 -7.11 5.21
C LEU A 97 -17.75 -7.13 6.28
N SER A 98 -17.72 -8.13 7.15
CA SER A 98 -18.63 -8.17 8.29
C SER A 98 -18.32 -7.03 9.28
N ARG A 99 -19.33 -6.52 9.99
CA ARG A 99 -19.13 -5.50 11.04
C ARG A 99 -18.11 -5.94 12.09
N GLN A 100 -18.16 -7.22 12.46
CA GLN A 100 -17.18 -7.82 13.36
C GLN A 100 -15.76 -7.71 12.78
N THR A 101 -15.61 -7.97 11.47
CA THR A 101 -14.30 -7.87 10.83
C THR A 101 -13.75 -6.46 10.85
N VAL A 102 -14.59 -5.47 10.54
CA VAL A 102 -14.21 -4.05 10.61
C VAL A 102 -13.82 -3.64 12.04
N ALA A 103 -14.57 -4.11 13.04
CA ALA A 103 -14.22 -3.84 14.45
C ALA A 103 -12.88 -4.49 14.85
N ASP A 104 -12.64 -5.74 14.45
CA ASP A 104 -11.42 -6.46 14.82
C ASP A 104 -10.16 -5.86 14.18
N ILE A 105 -10.23 -5.46 12.90
CA ILE A 105 -9.11 -4.80 12.22
C ILE A 105 -8.85 -3.42 12.83
N GLY A 106 -9.91 -2.68 13.20
CA GLY A 106 -9.78 -1.38 13.85
C GLY A 106 -9.08 -1.46 15.22
N ARG A 107 -9.30 -2.55 15.99
CA ARG A 107 -8.58 -2.78 17.26
C ARG A 107 -7.10 -3.12 17.08
N ALA A 108 -6.72 -3.64 15.91
CA ALA A 108 -5.35 -4.04 15.60
C ALA A 108 -4.57 -2.95 14.83
N ASP A 109 -5.07 -1.71 14.81
CA ASP A 109 -4.53 -0.61 14.00
C ASP A 109 -4.36 -0.95 12.51
N VAL A 110 -5.20 -1.88 12.01
CA VAL A 110 -5.29 -2.22 10.60
C VAL A 110 -6.37 -1.35 9.96
N ARG A 111 -6.02 -0.68 8.87
CA ARG A 111 -6.90 0.22 8.13
C ARG A 111 -7.11 -0.29 6.72
N LEU A 112 -8.36 -0.40 6.31
CA LEU A 112 -8.69 -0.50 4.88
C LEU A 112 -8.55 0.88 4.26
N TRP A 113 -7.82 0.96 3.16
CA TRP A 113 -7.74 2.19 2.40
C TRP A 113 -9.14 2.52 1.85
N PRO A 114 -9.62 3.77 1.98
CA PRO A 114 -10.94 4.10 1.48
C PRO A 114 -11.06 3.90 -0.04
N HIS A 115 -12.23 3.48 -0.49
CA HIS A 115 -12.52 3.36 -1.92
C HIS A 115 -12.44 4.74 -2.60
N ASP A 116 -12.02 4.76 -3.86
CA ASP A 116 -11.80 5.98 -4.66
C ASP A 116 -10.72 6.94 -4.12
N GLU A 117 -10.00 6.57 -3.05
CA GLU A 117 -8.79 7.27 -2.62
C GLU A 117 -7.55 6.75 -3.36
N PHE A 118 -6.42 7.43 -3.11
CA PHE A 118 -5.16 7.21 -3.81
C PHE A 118 -4.07 6.69 -2.87
N VAL A 119 -3.41 5.62 -3.28
CA VAL A 119 -2.19 5.10 -2.64
C VAL A 119 -0.99 5.58 -3.45
N PRO A 120 -0.01 6.27 -2.87
CA PRO A 120 1.17 6.69 -3.61
C PRO A 120 2.03 5.48 -3.98
N LEU A 121 2.57 5.46 -5.20
CA LEU A 121 3.42 4.40 -5.73
C LEU A 121 4.87 4.89 -5.91
N PRO A 122 5.87 3.99 -5.90
CA PRO A 122 7.22 4.37 -6.25
C PRO A 122 7.26 4.90 -7.69
N PRO A 123 7.83 6.08 -7.92
CA PRO A 123 8.82 6.70 -7.06
C PRO A 123 8.36 7.99 -6.36
N SER A 124 7.08 8.09 -5.98
CA SER A 124 6.52 9.23 -5.26
C SER A 124 7.24 9.51 -3.95
N ARG A 125 7.21 10.77 -3.51
CA ARG A 125 7.84 11.24 -2.27
C ARG A 125 6.79 11.82 -1.35
N LEU A 126 6.73 11.29 -0.14
CA LEU A 126 5.92 11.85 0.94
C LEU A 126 6.83 12.63 1.88
N PRO A 127 6.26 13.50 2.74
CA PRO A 127 6.92 13.90 3.98
C PRO A 127 7.52 12.67 4.68
N GLY A 128 8.83 12.70 4.97
CA GLY A 128 9.57 11.53 5.48
C GLY A 128 10.38 10.73 4.46
N GLY A 129 10.15 10.89 3.15
CA GLY A 129 11.04 10.33 2.12
C GLY A 129 10.34 9.67 0.92
N GLU A 130 11.03 8.72 0.29
CA GLU A 130 10.52 8.01 -0.89
C GLU A 130 9.60 6.85 -0.50
N VAL A 131 8.50 6.71 -1.24
CA VAL A 131 7.69 5.49 -1.23
C VAL A 131 8.47 4.35 -1.90
N ARG A 132 8.50 3.19 -1.26
CA ARG A 132 9.29 2.03 -1.72
C ARG A 132 8.44 0.78 -1.76
N TRP A 133 8.82 -0.16 -2.63
CA TRP A 133 8.32 -1.53 -2.53
C TRP A 133 9.09 -2.27 -1.43
N SER A 134 8.39 -2.85 -0.46
CA SER A 134 8.92 -3.97 0.33
C SER A 134 8.94 -5.24 -0.52
N THR A 135 7.88 -5.45 -1.29
CA THR A 135 7.80 -6.52 -2.28
C THR A 135 7.13 -5.95 -3.52
N SER A 136 7.85 -5.95 -4.65
CA SER A 136 7.34 -5.39 -5.90
C SER A 136 6.31 -6.32 -6.55
N PRO A 137 5.38 -5.77 -7.35
CA PRO A 137 4.53 -6.60 -8.18
C PRO A 137 5.34 -7.45 -9.16
N VAL A 138 4.81 -8.64 -9.46
CA VAL A 138 5.39 -9.57 -10.44
C VAL A 138 4.39 -9.70 -11.58
N LEU A 139 4.85 -9.48 -12.80
CA LEU A 139 4.02 -9.59 -14.00
C LEU A 139 3.33 -10.97 -14.06
N GLY A 140 2.04 -10.97 -14.35
CA GLY A 140 1.23 -12.20 -14.43
C GLY A 140 0.86 -12.84 -13.08
N ARG A 141 1.34 -12.31 -11.95
CA ARG A 141 0.91 -12.77 -10.62
C ARG A 141 -0.31 -11.95 -10.16
N PRO A 142 -1.45 -12.59 -9.85
CA PRO A 142 -2.62 -11.87 -9.36
C PRO A 142 -2.36 -11.27 -7.98
N LEU A 143 -3.09 -10.21 -7.65
CA LEU A 143 -3.12 -9.66 -6.29
C LEU A 143 -3.64 -10.70 -5.30
N PRO A 144 -3.08 -10.77 -4.08
CA PRO A 144 -3.53 -11.72 -3.08
C PRO A 144 -4.98 -11.41 -2.66
N PRO A 145 -5.78 -12.43 -2.28
CA PRO A 145 -7.09 -12.20 -1.69
C PRO A 145 -6.98 -11.39 -0.40
N TRP A 146 -7.79 -10.34 -0.27
CA TRP A 146 -7.80 -9.47 0.92
C TRP A 146 -7.98 -10.26 2.23
N ILE A 147 -8.80 -11.32 2.21
CA ILE A 147 -9.08 -12.16 3.38
C ILE A 147 -7.82 -12.90 3.87
N SER A 148 -6.90 -13.25 2.97
CA SER A 148 -5.63 -13.89 3.32
C SER A 148 -4.73 -12.91 4.06
N VAL A 149 -4.70 -11.64 3.63
CA VAL A 149 -3.94 -10.57 4.27
C VAL A 149 -4.53 -10.26 5.65
N ILE A 150 -5.84 -10.04 5.76
CA ILE A 150 -6.52 -9.82 7.04
C ILE A 150 -6.35 -11.01 7.99
N GLY A 151 -6.47 -12.24 7.49
CA GLY A 151 -6.27 -13.45 8.28
C GLY A 151 -4.85 -13.53 8.85
N ALA A 152 -3.84 -13.20 8.04
CA ALA A 152 -2.46 -13.13 8.49
C ALA A 152 -2.26 -12.03 9.55
N MET A 153 -2.79 -10.83 9.33
CA MET A 153 -2.72 -9.72 10.29
C MET A 153 -3.36 -10.07 11.62
N ARG A 154 -4.54 -10.71 11.62
CA ARG A 154 -5.20 -11.17 12.84
C ARG A 154 -4.38 -12.21 13.58
N TRP A 155 -3.86 -13.18 12.85
CA TRP A 155 -3.02 -14.21 13.45
C TRP A 155 -1.77 -13.58 14.08
N CYS A 156 -1.10 -12.65 13.39
CA CYS A 156 0.05 -11.93 13.94
C CYS A 156 -0.34 -11.03 15.11
N ALA A 157 -1.46 -10.33 15.07
CA ALA A 157 -1.90 -9.51 16.20
C ALA A 157 -2.20 -10.37 17.46
N ALA A 158 -2.72 -11.57 17.28
CA ALA A 158 -3.03 -12.49 18.38
C ALA A 158 -1.81 -13.28 18.91
N ASN A 159 -0.80 -13.53 18.06
CA ASN A 159 0.34 -14.42 18.38
C ASN A 159 1.72 -13.73 18.33
N GLY A 160 1.77 -12.49 17.85
CA GLY A 160 3.00 -11.71 17.60
C GLY A 160 3.47 -10.89 18.79
N GLY A 161 2.91 -11.14 19.98
CA GLY A 161 3.37 -10.58 21.24
C GLY A 161 4.50 -11.41 21.85
N ALA A 162 5.73 -11.22 21.36
CA ALA A 162 6.96 -11.30 22.15
C ALA A 162 8.10 -10.60 21.38
N PRO A 163 8.91 -9.74 22.03
CA PRO A 163 10.15 -9.22 21.47
C PRO A 163 11.18 -10.33 21.20
#